data_AF-A0A357V8N9-F1
#
_entry.id   AF-A0A357V8N9-F1
#
_cell.length_a   1.000
_cell.length_b   1.000
_cell.length_c   1.000
_cell.angle_alpha   90.00
_cell.angle_beta   90.00
_cell.angle_gamma   90.00
#
_symmetry.space_group_name_H-M   'P 1'
#
loop_
_entity.id
_entity.type
_entity.pdbx_description
1 polymer ?
#
loop_
_entity_poly.entity_id
_entity_poly.type
_entity_poly.pdbx_seq_one_letter_code
_entity_poly.pdbx_strand_id
1 'polypeptide(L)'
;MSILLISSSPNLEGSASRALAQTLADSLAGDAHIVVRDLGANPPPHLDQETIGAFYTPEADRTAEQNQKLALSDALIDEVFAADAIVIAAPMHNFGITSSLKAWIDQVARVGRTFEPTGQGPKGLVTDRPVYVVTTRGGVYGPGTPFNHLDHLEPYLRRAL
;
A
#
# COMPACT_ATOMS: atom_id res chain seq x y z
N MET A 1 -15.06 -9.88 10.55
CA MET A 1 -13.65 -9.49 10.50
C MET A 1 -13.16 -9.65 9.07
N SER A 2 -12.41 -8.69 8.54
CA SER A 2 -11.89 -8.66 7.17
C SER A 2 -10.40 -8.34 7.19
N ILE A 3 -9.61 -9.08 6.41
CA ILE A 3 -8.19 -8.82 6.20
C ILE A 3 -7.97 -8.39 4.76
N LEU A 4 -7.34 -7.23 4.55
CA LEU A 4 -6.88 -6.81 3.24
C LEU A 4 -5.47 -7.36 2.99
N LEU A 5 -5.34 -8.32 2.10
CA LEU A 5 -4.07 -8.87 1.65
C LEU A 5 -3.62 -8.20 0.34
N ILE A 6 -2.57 -7.40 0.41
CA ILE A 6 -1.99 -6.67 -0.72
C ILE A 6 -0.76 -7.42 -1.21
N SER A 7 -0.78 -7.89 -2.45
CA SER A 7 0.36 -8.57 -3.09
C SER A 7 1.01 -7.68 -4.14
N SER A 8 2.28 -7.29 -3.95
CA SER A 8 2.95 -6.36 -4.87
C SER A 8 4.00 -6.97 -5.79
N SER A 9 4.36 -8.24 -5.60
CA SER A 9 5.30 -8.93 -6.47
C SER A 9 4.70 -9.14 -7.87
N PRO A 10 5.36 -8.74 -8.96
CA PRO A 10 4.90 -9.04 -10.33
C PRO A 10 5.11 -10.51 -10.72
N ASN A 11 5.92 -11.26 -9.98
CA ASN A 11 6.05 -12.70 -10.17
C ASN A 11 4.82 -13.39 -9.57
N LEU A 12 3.88 -13.78 -10.44
CA LEU A 12 2.61 -14.40 -10.01
C LEU A 12 2.83 -15.80 -9.43
N GLU A 13 3.82 -16.52 -9.97
CA GLU A 13 4.23 -17.85 -9.54
C GLU A 13 5.61 -17.81 -8.88
N GLY A 14 5.82 -18.63 -7.85
CA GLY A 14 7.12 -18.78 -7.18
C GLY A 14 7.57 -17.60 -6.32
N SER A 15 6.72 -16.59 -6.08
CA SER A 15 7.09 -15.46 -5.23
C SER A 15 7.04 -15.81 -3.73
N ALA A 16 8.20 -15.82 -3.09
CA ALA A 16 8.32 -16.02 -1.64
C ALA A 16 7.51 -14.98 -0.84
N SER A 17 7.49 -13.71 -1.28
CA SER A 17 6.72 -12.66 -0.61
C SER A 17 5.22 -12.94 -0.60
N ARG A 18 4.67 -13.40 -1.73
CA ARG A 18 3.24 -13.76 -1.85
C ARG A 18 2.91 -14.92 -0.93
N ALA A 19 3.71 -15.99 -0.97
CA ALA A 19 3.48 -17.18 -0.16
C ALA A 19 3.54 -16.88 1.34
N LEU A 20 4.55 -16.13 1.80
CA LEU A 20 4.71 -15.77 3.21
C LEU A 20 3.59 -14.84 3.70
N ALA A 21 3.17 -13.87 2.88
CA ALA A 21 2.07 -12.97 3.23
C ALA A 21 0.73 -13.70 3.28
N GLN A 22 0.48 -14.66 2.37
CA GLN A 22 -0.72 -15.51 2.43
C GLN A 22 -0.73 -16.34 3.71
N THR A 23 0.37 -17.03 4.04
CA THR A 23 0.48 -17.78 5.30
C THR A 23 0.21 -16.91 6.52
N LEU A 24 0.73 -15.68 6.54
CA LEU A 24 0.45 -14.74 7.62
C LEU A 24 -1.03 -14.35 7.66
N ALA A 25 -1.61 -13.97 6.53
CA ALA A 25 -3.03 -13.62 6.43
C ALA A 25 -3.94 -14.77 6.89
N ASP A 26 -3.67 -16.01 6.44
CA ASP A 26 -4.42 -17.21 6.83
C ASP A 26 -4.35 -17.46 8.33
N SER A 27 -3.17 -17.27 8.94
CA SER A 27 -3.00 -17.45 10.39
C SER A 27 -3.67 -16.36 11.24
N LEU A 28 -3.80 -15.15 10.70
CA LEU A 28 -4.51 -14.03 11.33
C LEU A 28 -6.03 -14.11 11.10
N ALA A 29 -6.47 -14.74 10.01
CA ALA A 29 -7.87 -14.71 9.60
C ALA A 29 -8.78 -15.41 10.61
N GLY A 30 -8.44 -16.63 11.03
CA GLY A 30 -9.42 -17.49 11.71
C GLY A 30 -10.66 -17.65 10.81
N ASP A 31 -11.80 -17.11 11.24
CA ASP A 31 -13.05 -17.06 10.46
C ASP A 31 -13.21 -15.77 9.61
N ALA A 32 -12.23 -14.87 9.61
CA ALA A 32 -12.27 -13.63 8.84
C ALA A 32 -12.21 -13.88 7.33
N HIS A 33 -12.84 -12.99 6.59
CA HIS A 33 -12.74 -12.98 5.12
C HIS A 33 -11.45 -12.29 4.69
N ILE A 34 -10.70 -12.89 3.75
CA ILE A 34 -9.52 -12.27 3.15
C ILE A 34 -9.92 -11.61 1.82
N VAL A 35 -9.80 -10.29 1.75
CA VAL A 35 -9.92 -9.51 0.50
C VAL A 35 -8.53 -9.39 -0.13
N VAL A 36 -8.37 -9.85 -1.37
CA VAL A 36 -7.07 -9.85 -2.05
C VAL A 36 -6.97 -8.69 -3.04
N ARG A 37 -5.94 -7.85 -2.87
CA ARG A 37 -5.54 -6.78 -3.79
C ARG A 37 -4.21 -7.17 -4.45
N ASP A 38 -4.29 -7.78 -5.62
CA ASP A 38 -3.10 -8.19 -6.39
C ASP A 38 -2.60 -7.07 -7.32
N LEU A 39 -1.60 -6.32 -6.86
CA LEU A 39 -0.95 -5.24 -7.59
C LEU A 39 0.06 -5.74 -8.64
N GLY A 40 0.47 -7.02 -8.57
CA GLY A 40 1.34 -7.63 -9.57
C GLY A 40 0.56 -8.04 -10.83
N ALA A 41 -0.68 -8.51 -10.65
CA ALA A 41 -1.57 -8.84 -11.74
C ALA A 41 -2.34 -7.62 -12.26
N ASN A 42 -2.82 -6.76 -11.36
CA ASN A 42 -3.63 -5.58 -11.68
C ASN A 42 -3.00 -4.32 -11.06
N PRO A 43 -1.86 -3.84 -11.57
CA PRO A 43 -1.20 -2.66 -11.03
C PRO A 43 -2.09 -1.42 -11.19
N PRO A 44 -2.22 -0.56 -10.15
CA PRO A 44 -2.85 0.74 -10.30
C PRO A 44 -2.10 1.60 -11.33
N PRO A 45 -2.79 2.49 -12.04
CA PRO A 45 -2.13 3.46 -12.92
C PRO A 45 -1.30 4.43 -12.08
N HIS A 46 -0.20 4.92 -12.66
CA HIS A 46 0.51 6.07 -12.12
C HIS A 46 -0.39 7.30 -12.10
N LEU A 47 -0.16 8.21 -11.16
CA LEU A 47 -0.88 9.47 -11.09
C LEU A 47 -0.53 10.34 -12.31
N ASP A 48 -1.55 10.87 -12.98
CA ASP A 48 -1.44 11.88 -14.03
C ASP A 48 -1.79 13.28 -13.49
N GLN A 49 -1.59 14.31 -14.33
CA GLN A 49 -1.84 15.70 -13.95
C GLN A 49 -3.31 15.91 -13.55
N GLU A 50 -4.24 15.28 -14.25
CA GLU A 50 -5.67 15.35 -14.00
C GLU A 50 -6.04 14.74 -12.64
N THR A 51 -5.46 13.59 -12.31
CA THR A 51 -5.67 12.92 -11.02
C THR A 51 -5.14 13.76 -9.87
N ILE A 52 -3.94 14.33 -10.02
CA ILE A 52 -3.37 15.26 -9.03
C ILE A 52 -4.28 16.49 -8.85
N GLY A 53 -4.73 17.11 -9.94
CA GLY A 53 -5.68 18.23 -9.87
C GLY A 53 -6.97 17.86 -9.13
N ALA A 54 -7.51 16.68 -9.40
CA ALA A 54 -8.71 16.16 -8.74
C ALA A 54 -8.49 15.84 -7.24
N PHE A 55 -7.31 15.36 -6.83
CA PHE A 55 -6.97 15.14 -5.41
C PHE A 55 -7.08 16.44 -4.59
N TYR A 56 -6.71 17.58 -5.17
CA TYR A 56 -6.73 18.88 -4.50
C TYR A 56 -8.01 19.70 -4.76
N THR A 57 -8.94 19.18 -5.57
CA THR A 57 -10.25 19.81 -5.76
C THR A 57 -11.19 19.35 -4.62
N PRO A 58 -11.81 20.28 -3.86
CA PRO A 58 -12.82 19.94 -2.86
C PRO A 58 -13.94 19.09 -3.47
N GLU A 59 -14.47 18.12 -2.73
CA GLU A 59 -15.46 17.17 -3.27
C GLU A 59 -16.70 17.86 -3.86
N ALA A 60 -17.18 18.92 -3.21
CA ALA A 60 -18.33 19.71 -3.68
C ALA A 60 -18.08 20.43 -5.00
N ASP A 61 -16.82 20.64 -5.39
CA ASP A 61 -16.41 21.41 -6.57
C ASP A 61 -15.92 20.49 -7.72
N ARG A 62 -15.91 19.17 -7.53
CA ARG A 62 -15.41 18.22 -8.54
C ARG A 62 -16.38 18.06 -9.71
N THR A 63 -15.83 18.02 -10.93
CA THR A 63 -16.60 17.62 -12.12
C THR A 63 -16.88 16.12 -12.14
N ALA A 64 -17.79 15.68 -13.02
CA ALA A 64 -18.08 14.26 -13.22
C ALA A 64 -16.83 13.49 -13.70
N GLU A 65 -16.02 14.09 -14.56
CA GLU A 65 -14.77 13.51 -15.07
C GLU A 65 -13.73 13.36 -13.96
N GLN A 66 -13.62 14.37 -13.08
CA GLN A 66 -12.75 14.28 -11.91
C GLN A 66 -13.20 13.17 -10.98
N ASN A 67 -14.49 13.07 -10.66
CA ASN A 67 -15.01 11.97 -9.83
C ASN A 67 -14.74 10.60 -10.48
N GLN A 68 -14.89 10.47 -11.80
CA GLN A 68 -14.57 9.24 -12.50
C GLN A 68 -13.07 8.90 -12.43
N LYS A 69 -12.19 9.89 -12.55
CA LYS A 69 -10.73 9.70 -12.39
C LYS A 69 -10.37 9.22 -10.98
N LEU A 70 -11.08 9.70 -9.96
CA LEU A 70 -10.83 9.35 -8.56
C LEU A 70 -11.45 8.02 -8.13
N ALA A 71 -12.38 7.46 -8.90
CA ALA A 71 -13.13 6.26 -8.52
C ALA A 71 -12.24 5.08 -8.09
N LEU A 72 -11.12 4.84 -8.79
CA LEU A 72 -10.17 3.80 -8.39
C LEU A 72 -9.48 4.13 -7.07
N SER A 73 -8.98 5.35 -6.91
CA SER A 73 -8.34 5.80 -5.67
C SER A 73 -9.30 5.69 -4.48
N ASP A 74 -10.56 6.11 -4.67
CA ASP A 74 -11.61 6.00 -3.66
C ASP A 74 -11.84 4.54 -3.29
N ALA A 75 -11.98 3.64 -4.26
CA ALA A 75 -12.14 2.21 -4.00
C ALA A 75 -10.94 1.60 -3.25
N LEU A 76 -9.71 1.97 -3.60
CA LEU A 76 -8.51 1.49 -2.90
C LEU A 76 -8.43 2.01 -1.45
N ILE A 77 -8.89 3.24 -1.21
CA ILE A 77 -8.99 3.81 0.13
C ILE A 77 -10.09 3.12 0.93
N ASP A 78 -11.24 2.84 0.31
CA ASP A 78 -12.37 2.18 0.95
C ASP A 78 -12.01 0.74 1.36
N GLU A 79 -11.20 0.03 0.57
CA GLU A 79 -10.61 -1.27 0.95
C GLU A 79 -9.78 -1.17 2.23
N VAL A 80 -8.97 -0.12 2.36
CA VAL A 80 -8.17 0.13 3.56
C VAL A 80 -9.07 0.39 4.76
N PHE A 81 -10.13 1.18 4.61
CA PHE A 81 -11.10 1.49 5.67
C PHE A 81 -12.00 0.32 6.07
N ALA A 82 -12.34 -0.57 5.15
CA ALA A 82 -13.17 -1.74 5.42
C ALA A 82 -12.42 -2.90 6.10
N ALA A 83 -11.09 -2.86 6.13
CA ALA A 83 -10.27 -3.92 6.69
C ALA A 83 -10.04 -3.74 8.20
N ASP A 84 -10.13 -4.83 8.96
CA ASP A 84 -9.76 -4.87 10.37
C ASP A 84 -8.25 -5.07 10.58
N ALA A 85 -7.57 -5.63 9.58
CA ALA A 85 -6.11 -5.73 9.51
C ALA A 85 -5.64 -5.71 8.05
N ILE A 86 -4.42 -5.22 7.83
CA ILE A 86 -3.82 -5.15 6.49
C ILE A 86 -2.54 -5.98 6.49
N VAL A 87 -2.38 -6.84 5.49
CA VAL A 87 -1.15 -7.62 5.26
C VAL A 87 -0.59 -7.24 3.89
N ILE A 88 0.68 -6.81 3.84
CA ILE A 88 1.33 -6.35 2.61
C ILE A 88 2.53 -7.24 2.28
N ALA A 89 2.51 -7.89 1.12
CA ALA A 89 3.67 -8.55 0.55
C ALA A 89 4.50 -7.52 -0.25
N ALA A 90 5.70 -7.19 0.25
CA ALA A 90 6.57 -6.17 -0.31
C ALA A 90 7.99 -6.73 -0.60
N PRO A 91 8.21 -7.40 -1.73
CA PRO A 91 9.55 -7.83 -2.11
C PRO A 91 10.45 -6.63 -2.45
N MET A 92 11.75 -6.76 -2.17
CA MET A 92 12.74 -5.77 -2.55
C MET A 92 13.02 -5.84 -4.06
N HIS A 93 12.78 -4.74 -4.76
CA HIS A 93 13.20 -4.53 -6.15
C HIS A 93 14.17 -3.37 -6.19
N ASN A 94 15.42 -3.60 -6.63
CA ASN A 94 16.46 -2.58 -6.72
C ASN A 94 16.52 -1.71 -5.45
N PHE A 95 16.72 -2.36 -4.30
CA PHE A 95 16.89 -1.72 -2.98
C PHE A 95 15.62 -1.14 -2.34
N GLY A 96 14.50 -1.02 -3.07
CA GLY A 96 13.25 -0.43 -2.58
C GLY A 96 12.01 -1.30 -2.81
N ILE A 97 10.83 -0.68 -2.66
CA ILE A 97 9.54 -1.30 -2.97
C ILE A 97 9.33 -1.51 -4.47
N THR A 98 8.37 -2.34 -4.85
CA THR A 98 7.96 -2.47 -6.27
C THR A 98 7.29 -1.19 -6.77
N SER A 99 7.37 -0.92 -8.07
CA SER A 99 6.71 0.23 -8.69
C SER A 99 5.18 0.18 -8.55
N SER A 100 4.59 -1.02 -8.58
CA SER A 100 3.16 -1.22 -8.37
C SER A 100 2.73 -0.93 -6.93
N LEU A 101 3.56 -1.28 -5.94
CA LEU A 101 3.30 -0.88 -4.55
C LEU A 101 3.39 0.64 -4.39
N LYS A 102 4.34 1.29 -5.06
CA LYS A 102 4.46 2.76 -5.03
C LYS A 102 3.23 3.41 -5.65
N ALA A 103 2.77 2.93 -6.81
CA ALA A 103 1.56 3.42 -7.45
C ALA A 103 0.32 3.22 -6.56
N TRP A 104 0.21 2.10 -5.85
CA TRP A 104 -0.87 1.89 -4.87
C TRP A 104 -0.79 2.88 -3.70
N ILE A 105 0.39 3.06 -3.10
CA ILE A 105 0.59 4.04 -2.01
C ILE A 105 0.22 5.45 -2.49
N ASP A 106 0.59 5.83 -3.72
CA ASP A 106 0.25 7.12 -4.30
C ASP A 106 -1.26 7.33 -4.47
N GLN A 107 -2.00 6.28 -4.79
CA GLN A 107 -3.46 6.33 -4.90
C GLN A 107 -4.14 6.40 -3.53
N VAL A 108 -3.57 5.78 -2.50
CA VAL A 108 -4.16 5.70 -1.15
C VAL A 108 -3.79 6.90 -0.28
N ALA A 109 -2.58 7.44 -0.41
CA ALA A 109 -2.09 8.57 0.36
C ALA A 109 -2.71 9.89 -0.13
N ARG A 110 -3.91 10.21 0.36
CA ARG A 110 -4.68 11.39 -0.04
C ARG A 110 -5.00 12.30 1.14
N VAL A 111 -4.69 13.59 0.94
CA VAL A 111 -5.01 14.67 1.88
C VAL A 111 -6.52 14.71 2.14
N GLY A 112 -6.91 14.79 3.41
CA GLY A 112 -8.31 14.83 3.84
C GLY A 112 -9.04 13.49 3.72
N ARG A 113 -8.35 12.41 3.34
CA ARG A 113 -8.90 11.05 3.28
C ARG A 113 -8.16 10.09 4.19
N THR A 114 -6.86 9.90 3.97
CA THR A 114 -6.04 8.96 4.75
C THR A 114 -4.99 9.65 5.61
N PHE A 115 -4.70 10.93 5.33
CA PHE A 115 -3.89 11.79 6.20
C PHE A 115 -4.32 13.25 6.09
N GLU A 116 -3.93 14.06 7.07
CA GLU A 116 -4.10 15.52 7.07
C GLU A 116 -2.75 16.22 7.32
N PRO A 117 -2.44 17.32 6.62
CA PRO A 117 -1.31 18.17 6.96
C PRO A 117 -1.54 18.87 8.30
N THR A 118 -0.51 18.90 9.15
CA THR A 118 -0.52 19.67 10.41
C THR A 118 0.71 20.56 10.48
N GLY A 119 0.75 21.49 11.44
CA GLY A 119 1.94 22.30 11.71
C GLY A 119 3.19 21.50 12.13
N GLN A 120 3.04 20.22 12.48
CA GLN A 120 4.12 19.31 12.87
C GLN A 120 4.45 18.27 11.78
N GLY A 121 3.83 18.37 10.60
CA GLY A 121 3.93 17.39 9.52
C GLY A 121 2.62 16.65 9.24
N PRO A 122 2.61 15.67 8.32
CA PRO A 122 1.42 14.89 8.00
C PRO A 122 1.02 13.99 9.19
N LYS A 123 -0.27 13.92 9.48
CA LYS A 123 -0.87 13.04 10.49
C LYS A 123 -1.79 12.04 9.79
N GLY A 124 -1.53 10.75 9.99
CA GLY A 124 -2.38 9.67 9.49
C GLY A 124 -3.76 9.68 10.15
N LEU A 125 -4.79 9.34 9.37
CA LEU A 125 -6.18 9.22 9.82
C LEU A 125 -6.62 7.75 9.98
N VAL A 126 -5.81 6.81 9.50
CA VAL A 126 -5.99 5.37 9.67
C VAL A 126 -5.12 4.90 10.83
N THR A 127 -5.69 4.78 12.02
CA THR A 127 -4.92 4.52 13.26
C THR A 127 -5.45 3.38 14.13
N ASP A 128 -6.54 2.75 13.71
CA ASP A 128 -7.34 1.80 14.49
C ASP A 128 -7.13 0.33 14.07
N ARG A 129 -6.29 0.07 13.07
CA ARG A 129 -5.99 -1.28 12.57
C ARG A 129 -4.50 -1.56 12.47
N PRO A 130 -4.05 -2.79 12.76
CA PRO A 130 -2.68 -3.20 12.53
C PRO A 130 -2.36 -3.36 11.04
N VAL A 131 -1.14 -2.99 10.68
CA VAL A 131 -0.56 -3.24 9.36
C VAL A 131 0.65 -4.17 9.51
N TYR A 132 0.59 -5.32 8.87
CA TYR A 132 1.67 -6.30 8.82
C TYR A 132 2.34 -6.25 7.46
N VAL A 133 3.67 -6.14 7.44
CA VAL A 133 4.43 -6.03 6.19
C VAL A 133 5.42 -7.18 6.11
N VAL A 134 5.22 -8.05 5.12
CA VAL A 134 6.11 -9.17 4.80
C VAL A 134 7.07 -8.71 3.72
N THR A 135 8.34 -8.53 4.10
CA THR A 135 9.41 -8.18 3.17
C THR A 135 10.26 -9.39 2.80
N THR A 136 10.68 -9.48 1.54
CA THR A 136 11.63 -10.50 1.07
C THR A 136 12.72 -9.86 0.23
N ARG A 137 13.95 -10.37 0.32
CA ARG A 137 15.14 -9.81 -0.33
C ARG A 137 16.14 -10.92 -0.62
N GLY A 138 16.88 -10.80 -1.73
CA GLY A 138 17.87 -11.80 -2.15
C GLY A 138 19.19 -11.78 -1.37
N GLY A 139 19.40 -10.75 -0.54
CA GLY A 139 20.60 -10.60 0.30
C GLY A 139 20.24 -10.17 1.73
N VAL A 140 21.27 -9.98 2.56
CA VAL A 140 21.10 -9.61 3.97
C VAL A 140 21.35 -8.11 4.16
N TYR A 141 20.28 -7.36 4.43
CA TYR A 141 20.29 -5.89 4.54
C TYR A 141 19.97 -5.39 5.97
N GLY A 142 19.87 -6.29 6.94
CA GLY A 142 19.54 -5.94 8.33
C GLY A 142 20.63 -5.10 9.01
N PRO A 143 20.35 -4.52 10.18
CA PRO A 143 21.30 -3.70 10.92
C PRO A 143 22.66 -4.40 11.11
N GLY A 144 23.74 -3.69 10.85
CA GLY A 144 25.11 -4.18 10.99
C GLY A 144 25.65 -5.00 9.81
N THR A 145 24.87 -5.22 8.75
CA THR A 145 25.40 -5.88 7.53
C THR A 145 26.07 -4.88 6.58
N PRO A 146 27.01 -5.32 5.71
CA PRO A 146 27.64 -4.44 4.72
C PRO A 146 26.64 -3.75 3.78
N PHE A 147 25.50 -4.38 3.52
CA PHE A 147 24.46 -3.86 2.62
C PHE A 147 23.36 -3.07 3.33
N ASN A 148 23.42 -2.88 4.65
CA ASN A 148 22.36 -2.18 5.39
C ASN A 148 22.08 -0.77 4.86
N HIS A 149 23.11 -0.06 4.40
CA HIS A 149 22.99 1.27 3.80
C HIS A 149 22.21 1.30 2.47
N LEU A 150 22.02 0.13 1.85
CA LEU A 150 21.23 -0.06 0.63
C LEU A 150 19.78 -0.47 0.94
N ASP A 151 19.36 -0.52 2.21
CA ASP A 151 17.95 -0.79 2.53
C ASP A 151 17.12 0.50 2.39
N HIS A 152 16.46 0.65 1.24
CA HIS A 152 15.44 1.67 1.04
C HIS A 152 14.02 1.10 1.11
N LEU A 153 13.86 -0.21 1.36
CA LEU A 153 12.57 -0.88 1.44
C LEU A 153 11.92 -0.63 2.80
N GLU A 154 12.55 -1.11 3.87
CA GLU A 154 11.98 -1.03 5.22
C GLU A 154 11.85 0.43 5.71
N PRO A 155 12.88 1.30 5.57
CA PRO A 155 12.75 2.69 6.01
C PRO A 155 11.70 3.48 5.24
N TYR A 156 11.45 3.16 3.97
CA TYR A 156 10.37 3.80 3.21
C TYR A 156 8.99 3.35 3.71
N LEU A 157 8.79 2.03 3.85
CA LEU A 157 7.50 1.47 4.30
C LEU A 157 7.12 1.98 5.70
N ARG A 158 8.08 2.09 6.63
CA ARG A 158 7.85 2.66 7.97
C ARG A 158 7.48 4.14 7.98
N ARG A 159 7.79 4.88 6.92
CA ARG A 159 7.44 6.29 6.78
C ARG A 159 6.11 6.49 6.04
N ALA A 160 5.82 5.59 5.11
CA ALA A 160 4.67 5.70 4.23
C ALA A 160 3.39 5.09 4.82
N LEU A 161 3.53 4.12 5.75
CA LEU A 161 2.44 3.42 6.43
C LEU A 161 2.37 3.89 7.90
#